data_AF-A0A9D2PYD6-F1
#
_entry.id   AF-A0A9D2PYD6-F1
#
_cell.length_a   1.000
_cell.length_b   1.000
_cell.length_c   1.000
_cell.angle_alpha   90.00
_cell.angle_beta   90.00
_cell.angle_gamma   90.00
#
_symmetry.space_group_name_H-M   'P 1'
#
loop_
_entity.id
_entity.type
_entity.pdbx_description
1 polymer ?
#
loop_
_entity_poly.entity_id
_entity_poly.type
_entity_poly.pdbx_seq_one_letter_code
_entity_poly.pdbx_strand_id
1 'polypeptide(L)'
;MNIPHAPAPTSPPPTAPANTRGRVITASMVGTTIEFFDFYAYATAASLVFPALFFPTQTPANQLLSSFAVFGVAFVARPLGSLIFGHYGDRVGRKTTLVASLLVMGIATFLIG
;
A
#
# COMPACT_ATOMS: atom_id res chain seq x y z
N MET A 1 42.84 43.80 -29.16
CA MET A 1 43.08 42.34 -29.01
C MET A 1 42.10 41.83 -27.97
N ASN A 2 40.96 41.28 -28.40
CA ASN A 2 39.87 40.84 -27.51
C ASN A 2 40.12 39.37 -27.17
N ILE A 3 40.43 39.07 -25.90
CA ILE A 3 40.74 37.71 -25.45
C ILE A 3 39.40 36.96 -25.28
N PRO A 4 39.18 35.79 -25.90
CA PRO A 4 37.98 35.01 -25.65
C PRO A 4 37.96 34.51 -24.20
N HIS A 5 37.01 34.98 -23.40
CA HIS A 5 36.75 34.45 -22.07
C HIS A 5 36.19 33.03 -22.19
N ALA A 6 36.91 32.04 -21.66
CA ALA A 6 36.44 30.66 -21.58
C ALA A 6 35.19 30.58 -20.69
N PRO A 7 34.17 29.75 -21.03
CA PRO A 7 32.99 29.58 -20.19
C PRO A 7 33.40 28.98 -18.83
N ALA A 8 32.91 29.60 -17.75
CA ALA A 8 33.16 29.16 -16.39
C ALA A 8 32.63 27.73 -16.16
N PRO A 9 33.31 26.90 -15.34
CA PRO A 9 32.83 25.56 -15.02
C PRO A 9 31.50 25.65 -14.27
N THR A 10 30.43 25.16 -14.88
CA THR A 10 29.12 25.02 -14.23
C THR A 10 29.25 23.94 -13.15
N SER A 11 29.08 24.33 -11.89
CA SER A 11 29.04 23.41 -10.76
C SER A 11 27.89 22.40 -10.93
N PRO A 12 28.12 21.11 -10.62
CA PRO A 12 27.06 20.10 -10.71
C PRO A 12 25.92 20.46 -9.74
N PRO A 13 24.66 20.19 -10.11
CA PRO A 13 23.51 20.49 -9.27
C PRO A 13 23.61 19.71 -7.94
N PRO A 14 23.14 20.31 -6.82
CA PRO A 14 23.18 19.66 -5.52
C PRO A 14 22.35 18.37 -5.52
N THR A 15 22.99 17.25 -5.18
CA THR A 15 22.32 15.96 -5.01
C THR A 15 21.36 16.04 -3.83
N ALA A 16 20.06 15.87 -4.08
CA ALA A 16 19.04 15.87 -3.04
C ALA A 16 19.35 14.82 -1.95
N PRO A 17 19.11 15.11 -0.65
CA PRO A 17 19.44 14.18 0.43
C PRO A 17 18.61 12.90 0.32
N ALA A 18 19.29 11.77 0.13
CA ALA A 18 18.68 10.45 0.13
C ALA A 18 18.12 10.10 1.52
N ASN A 19 16.96 9.45 1.58
CA ASN A 19 16.41 8.94 2.84
C ASN A 19 17.40 7.99 3.52
N THR A 20 17.71 8.24 4.80
CA THR A 20 18.53 7.32 5.60
C THR A 20 17.87 5.95 5.68
N ARG A 21 18.66 4.87 5.51
CA ARG A 21 18.19 3.48 5.53
C ARG A 21 17.30 3.16 6.73
N GLY A 22 17.67 3.65 7.92
CA GLY A 22 16.88 3.46 9.15
C GLY A 22 15.45 4.03 9.05
N ARG A 23 15.28 5.21 8.44
CA ARG A 23 13.96 5.82 8.24
C ARG A 23 13.08 5.03 7.27
N VAL A 24 13.70 4.41 6.26
CA VAL A 24 12.98 3.55 5.30
C VAL A 24 12.52 2.28 6.01
N ILE A 25 13.38 1.64 6.80
CA ILE A 25 13.04 0.42 7.54
C ILE A 25 11.90 0.68 8.52
N THR A 26 11.98 1.76 9.33
CA THR A 26 10.91 2.07 10.29
C THR A 26 9.59 2.38 9.60
N ALA A 27 9.60 3.17 8.53
CA ALA A 27 8.40 3.44 7.75
C ALA A 27 7.79 2.17 7.14
N SER A 28 8.61 1.26 6.62
CA SER A 28 8.16 -0.05 6.13
C SER A 28 7.52 -0.88 7.23
N MET A 29 8.13 -0.96 8.41
CA MET A 29 7.58 -1.70 9.55
C MET A 29 6.23 -1.14 9.99
N VAL A 30 6.11 0.19 10.12
CA VAL A 30 4.83 0.83 10.47
C VAL A 30 3.77 0.52 9.40
N GLY A 31 4.11 0.65 8.12
CA GLY A 31 3.20 0.32 7.03
C GLY A 31 2.72 -1.13 7.08
N THR A 32 3.65 -2.07 7.30
CA THR A 32 3.34 -3.50 7.46
C THR A 32 2.43 -3.73 8.67
N THR A 33 2.69 -3.10 9.82
CA THR A 33 1.82 -3.22 11.00
C THR A 33 0.40 -2.72 10.71
N ILE A 34 0.25 -1.58 10.04
CA ILE A 34 -1.07 -1.04 9.66
C ILE A 34 -1.80 -2.01 8.73
N GLU A 35 -1.09 -2.60 7.76
CA GLU A 35 -1.66 -3.61 6.85
C GLU A 35 -2.15 -4.86 7.59
N PHE A 36 -1.37 -5.36 8.57
CA PHE A 36 -1.80 -6.50 9.39
C PHE A 36 -2.99 -6.16 10.28
N PHE A 37 -3.00 -4.95 10.86
CA PHE A 37 -4.10 -4.50 11.70
C PHE A 37 -5.41 -4.45 10.91
N ASP A 38 -5.40 -3.79 9.76
CA ASP A 38 -6.58 -3.66 8.90
C ASP A 38 -7.07 -5.04 8.40
N PHE A 39 -6.14 -5.90 8.00
CA PHE A 39 -6.47 -7.26 7.58
C PHE A 39 -7.12 -8.09 8.70
N TYR A 40 -6.66 -7.92 9.94
CA TYR A 40 -7.24 -8.58 11.10
C TYR A 40 -8.63 -8.02 11.44
N ALA A 41 -8.80 -6.69 11.34
CA ALA A 41 -10.10 -6.05 11.51
C ALA A 41 -11.11 -6.58 10.46
N TYR A 42 -10.71 -6.65 9.20
CA TYR A 42 -11.53 -7.23 8.13
C TYR A 42 -11.84 -8.72 8.39
N ALA A 43 -10.85 -9.52 8.80
CA ALA A 43 -11.07 -10.94 9.11
C ALA A 43 -12.09 -11.14 10.25
N THR A 44 -12.01 -10.28 11.27
CA THR A 44 -12.95 -10.27 12.40
C THR A 44 -14.36 -9.91 11.92
N ALA A 45 -14.50 -8.87 11.10
CA ALA A 45 -15.77 -8.48 10.51
C ALA A 45 -16.33 -9.56 9.56
N ALA A 46 -15.47 -10.21 8.76
CA ALA A 46 -15.81 -11.31 7.88
C ALA A 46 -16.34 -12.54 8.63
N SER A 47 -15.92 -12.71 9.88
CA SER A 47 -16.37 -13.82 10.74
C SER A 47 -17.65 -13.49 11.51
N LEU A 48 -17.84 -12.24 11.91
CA LEU A 48 -18.88 -11.85 12.88
C LEU A 48 -20.02 -11.01 12.30
N VAL A 49 -19.77 -10.21 11.26
CA VAL A 49 -20.69 -9.16 10.79
C VAL A 49 -21.10 -9.39 9.32
N PHE A 50 -20.12 -9.55 8.43
CA PHE A 50 -20.35 -9.64 6.98
C PHE A 50 -21.23 -10.81 6.52
N PRO A 51 -21.20 -12.02 7.15
CA PRO A 51 -22.07 -13.12 6.72
C PRO A 51 -23.55 -12.72 6.71
N ALA A 52 -24.02 -12.11 7.80
CA ALA A 52 -25.40 -11.66 7.96
C ALA A 52 -25.67 -10.35 7.21
N LEU A 53 -24.68 -9.46 7.09
CA LEU A 53 -24.84 -8.14 6.47
C LEU A 53 -24.92 -8.21 4.95
N PHE A 54 -24.05 -8.99 4.30
CA PHE A 54 -23.94 -9.03 2.84
C PHE A 54 -24.59 -10.26 2.20
N PHE A 55 -24.83 -11.34 2.95
CA PHE A 55 -25.40 -12.58 2.42
C PHE A 55 -26.70 -13.05 3.12
N PRO A 56 -27.60 -12.16 3.58
CA PRO A 56 -28.69 -12.51 4.52
C PRO A 56 -29.67 -13.58 4.01
N THR A 57 -29.80 -13.75 2.70
CA THR A 57 -30.74 -14.70 2.07
C THR A 57 -30.20 -16.13 1.95
N GLN A 58 -28.93 -16.36 2.32
CA GLN A 58 -28.32 -17.69 2.25
C GLN A 58 -28.50 -18.47 3.56
N THR A 59 -28.24 -19.78 3.54
CA THR A 59 -28.16 -20.59 4.76
C THR A 59 -26.97 -20.13 5.63
N PRO A 60 -27.00 -20.29 6.96
CA PRO A 60 -25.93 -19.81 7.85
C PRO A 60 -24.52 -20.28 7.46
N ALA A 61 -24.39 -21.54 7.01
CA ALA A 61 -23.11 -22.08 6.54
C ALA A 61 -22.63 -21.39 5.25
N ASN A 62 -23.53 -21.16 4.29
CA ASN A 62 -23.18 -20.53 3.01
C ASN A 62 -22.88 -19.04 3.16
N GLN A 63 -23.53 -18.34 4.10
CA GLN A 63 -23.21 -16.95 4.45
C GLN A 63 -21.75 -16.81 4.87
N LEU A 64 -21.32 -17.64 5.82
CA LEU A 64 -19.97 -17.63 6.34
C LEU A 64 -18.96 -18.03 5.25
N LEU A 65 -19.29 -19.05 4.46
CA LEU A 65 -18.45 -19.48 3.33
C LEU A 65 -18.28 -18.37 2.30
N SER A 66 -19.35 -17.67 1.92
CA SER A 66 -19.31 -16.55 0.96
C SER A 66 -18.49 -15.39 1.52
N SER A 67 -18.68 -15.05 2.80
CA SER A 67 -17.90 -14.00 3.48
C SER A 67 -16.40 -14.32 3.50
N PHE A 68 -16.03 -15.57 3.85
CA PHE A 68 -14.64 -16.01 3.79
C PHE A 68 -14.10 -16.14 2.37
N ALA A 69 -14.94 -16.43 1.36
CA ALA A 69 -14.52 -16.43 -0.03
C ALA A 69 -14.11 -15.02 -0.47
N VAL A 70 -14.87 -13.98 -0.10
CA VAL A 70 -14.50 -12.58 -0.35
C VAL A 70 -13.22 -12.22 0.41
N PHE A 71 -13.10 -12.60 1.68
CA PHE A 71 -11.83 -12.44 2.42
C PHE A 71 -10.66 -13.15 1.73
N GLY A 72 -10.91 -14.34 1.17
CA GLY A 72 -9.97 -15.14 0.40
C GLY A 72 -9.39 -14.40 -0.81
N VAL A 73 -10.18 -13.52 -1.46
CA VAL A 73 -9.71 -12.70 -2.59
C VAL A 73 -8.49 -11.85 -2.19
N ALA A 74 -8.40 -11.40 -0.93
CA ALA A 74 -7.27 -10.61 -0.46
C ALA A 74 -5.92 -11.35 -0.56
N PHE A 75 -5.91 -12.70 -0.46
CA PHE A 75 -4.70 -13.49 -0.62
C PHE A 75 -4.15 -13.49 -2.04
N VAL A 76 -5.00 -13.24 -3.04
CA VAL A 76 -4.60 -13.07 -4.44
C VAL A 76 -4.33 -11.60 -4.75
N ALA A 77 -5.16 -10.70 -4.22
CA ALA A 77 -5.01 -9.27 -4.40
C ALA A 77 -3.67 -8.75 -3.83
N ARG A 78 -3.18 -9.31 -2.73
CA ARG A 78 -1.91 -8.91 -2.11
C ARG A 78 -0.68 -9.17 -2.99
N PRO A 79 -0.43 -10.38 -3.51
CA PRO A 79 0.64 -10.62 -4.48
C PRO A 79 0.52 -9.76 -5.74
N LEU A 80 -0.69 -9.56 -6.25
CA LEU A 80 -0.90 -8.72 -7.44
C LEU A 80 -0.59 -7.25 -7.13
N GLY A 81 -1.08 -6.75 -6.00
CA GLY A 81 -0.80 -5.42 -5.50
C GLY A 81 0.69 -5.21 -5.28
N SER A 82 1.39 -6.16 -4.65
CA SER A 82 2.83 -6.06 -4.41
C SER A 82 3.66 -6.05 -5.70
N LEU A 83 3.21 -6.74 -6.75
CA LEU A 83 3.86 -6.69 -8.06
C LEU A 83 3.68 -5.33 -8.74
N ILE A 84 2.45 -4.79 -8.71
CA ILE A 84 2.13 -3.49 -9.29
C ILE A 84 2.82 -2.36 -8.52
N PHE A 85 2.55 -2.26 -7.21
CA PHE A 85 3.12 -1.23 -6.35
C PHE A 85 4.62 -1.42 -6.15
N GLY A 86 5.16 -2.64 -6.18
CA GLY A 86 6.61 -2.87 -6.18
C GLY A 86 7.28 -2.24 -7.40
N HIS A 87 6.72 -2.47 -8.59
CA HIS A 87 7.22 -1.87 -9.83
C HIS A 87 7.16 -0.34 -9.83
N TYR A 88 6.04 0.25 -9.38
CA TYR A 88 5.94 1.70 -9.22
C TYR A 88 6.83 2.22 -8.08
N GLY A 89 7.07 1.43 -7.04
CA GLY A 89 7.98 1.73 -5.94
C GLY A 89 9.42 1.93 -6.40
N ASP A 90 9.86 1.11 -7.34
CA ASP A 90 11.21 1.19 -7.91
C ASP A 90 11.36 2.31 -8.96
N ARG A 91 10.27 2.69 -9.66
CA ARG A 91 10.30 3.76 -10.69
C ARG A 91 9.96 5.16 -10.18
N VAL A 92 8.89 5.29 -9.39
CA VAL A 92 8.31 6.57 -8.93
C VAL A 92 8.82 6.94 -7.53
N GLY A 93 9.31 5.95 -6.78
CA GLY A 93 9.93 6.13 -5.48
C GLY A 93 9.16 5.44 -4.36
N ARG A 94 9.92 4.81 -3.46
CA ARG A 94 9.41 3.98 -2.36
C ARG A 94 8.47 4.72 -1.40
N LYS A 95 8.78 5.98 -1.06
CA LYS A 95 7.96 6.78 -0.13
C LYS A 95 6.57 7.06 -0.71
N THR A 96 6.51 7.57 -1.94
CA THR A 96 5.25 7.94 -2.59
C THR A 96 4.35 6.72 -2.77
N THR A 97 4.95 5.62 -3.18
CA THR A 97 4.25 4.34 -3.37
C THR A 97 3.69 3.80 -2.06
N LEU A 98 4.47 3.84 -0.97
CA LEU A 98 4.01 3.42 0.36
C LEU A 98 2.82 4.25 0.85
N VAL A 99 2.89 5.58 0.67
CA VAL A 99 1.76 6.45 1.04
C VAL A 99 0.54 6.15 0.17
N ALA A 100 0.72 5.98 -1.13
CA ALA A 100 -0.37 5.65 -2.03
C ALA A 100 -1.04 4.31 -1.67
N SER A 101 -0.26 3.26 -1.36
CA SER A 101 -0.80 1.97 -0.94
C SER A 101 -1.57 2.08 0.37
N LEU A 102 -1.06 2.82 1.35
CA LEU A 102 -1.77 3.05 2.62
C LEU A 102 -3.07 3.83 2.44
N LEU A 103 -3.10 4.83 1.55
CA LEU A 103 -4.32 5.58 1.24
C LEU A 103 -5.37 4.72 0.54
N VAL A 104 -4.96 3.94 -0.47
CA VAL A 104 -5.87 3.00 -1.15
C VAL A 104 -6.48 2.03 -0.15
N MET A 105 -5.66 1.49 0.76
CA MET A 105 -6.12 0.58 1.79
C MET A 105 -7.15 1.24 2.73
N GLY A 106 -6.80 2.39 3.33
CA GLY A 106 -7.71 3.08 4.26
C GLY A 106 -9.02 3.54 3.63
N ILE A 107 -8.99 3.99 2.37
CA ILE A 107 -10.20 4.37 1.63
C ILE A 107 -11.07 3.14 1.38
N ALA A 108 -10.49 2.01 0.99
CA ALA A 108 -11.25 0.78 0.77
C ALA A 108 -11.95 0.32 2.05
N THR A 109 -11.24 0.28 3.18
CA THR A 109 -11.83 -0.09 4.48
C THR A 109 -12.95 0.87 4.89
N PHE A 110 -12.72 2.18 4.75
CA PHE A 110 -13.75 3.17 5.06
C PHE A 110 -15.02 3.01 4.21
N LEU A 111 -14.88 2.63 2.94
CA LEU A 111 -16.03 2.39 2.06
C LEU A 111 -16.80 1.11 2.39
N ILE A 112 -16.15 0.12 3.01
CA ILE A 112 -16.81 -1.10 3.47
C ILE A 112 -17.69 -0.82 4.69
N GLY A 113 -17.25 0.09 5.58
CA GLY A 113 -17.97 0.53 6.77
C GLY A 113 -17.21 0.26 8.06
#